data_AF-Q1RK67-F1
#
_entry.id   AF-Q1RK67-F1
#
_cell.length_a   1.000
_cell.length_b   1.000
_cell.length_c   1.000
_cell.angle_alpha   90.00
_cell.angle_beta   90.00
_cell.angle_gamma   90.00
#
_symmetry.space_group_name_H-M   'P 1'
#
loop_
_entity.id
_entity.type
_entity.pdbx_description
1 polymer ?
#
loop_
_entity_poly.entity_id
_entity_poly.type
_entity_poly.pdbx_seq_one_letter_code
_entity_poly.pdbx_strand_id
1 'polypeptide(L)'
;MVTWREKSIFGAIKFYAISNIYSSFLASIITAPVVINQFFIFSTYSVPTNLIAVPVMSFFLMPLALLSLPFTMIGFDSYILKIIGFFIEIIIRSAHYFNNLPGSVWYFGYITNFSILLFLFGFFWICIWKTTWRLFGLAIMAVSFIFMLYSPKPELIFDASNMAIGVKNKQGKLEIYADKMATFNRIYWANWFGQKDSILLPLKDNLFITYGQRIIFNKNNYCKEAEIHINLNHKAKCTGNLMTINRDFLSKSPVILIFCNSKKCTIKSSHANYQ
;
A
#
# COMPACT_ATOMS: atom_id res chain seq x y z
N MET A 1 -0.97 -43.08 14.66
CA MET A 1 -1.49 -43.34 16.00
C MET A 1 -0.94 -42.26 16.93
N VAL A 2 -1.65 -41.13 17.07
CA VAL A 2 -1.19 -39.97 17.85
C VAL A 2 -1.56 -40.22 19.30
N THR A 3 -0.56 -40.45 20.15
CA THR A 3 -0.76 -40.69 21.57
C THR A 3 -1.18 -39.40 22.27
N TRP A 4 -2.45 -39.35 22.69
CA TRP A 4 -2.99 -38.32 23.57
C TRP A 4 -2.37 -38.48 24.97
N ARG A 5 -1.16 -37.97 25.13
CA ARG A 5 -0.51 -37.83 26.42
C ARG A 5 -1.17 -36.67 27.15
N GLU A 6 -1.74 -36.93 28.33
CA GLU A 6 -2.34 -35.95 29.24
C GLU A 6 -1.45 -34.70 29.34
N LYS A 7 -1.78 -33.68 28.57
CA LYS A 7 -1.13 -32.39 28.70
C LYS A 7 -1.89 -31.67 29.79
N SER A 8 -1.22 -31.45 30.91
CA SER A 8 -1.54 -30.36 31.85
C SER A 8 -2.06 -29.14 31.07
N ILE A 9 -3.06 -28.44 31.61
CA ILE A 9 -3.69 -27.25 30.98
C ILE A 9 -2.64 -26.28 30.42
N PHE A 10 -1.51 -26.12 31.11
CA PHE A 10 -0.36 -25.34 30.66
C PHE A 10 0.29 -25.85 29.36
N GLY A 11 0.38 -27.16 29.18
CA GLY A 11 0.82 -27.78 27.94
C GLY A 11 -0.13 -27.45 26.79
N ALA A 12 -1.44 -27.63 26.97
CA ALA A 12 -2.41 -27.33 25.92
C ALA A 12 -2.34 -25.86 25.46
N ILE A 13 -2.26 -24.91 26.41
CA ILE A 13 -2.11 -23.48 26.12
C ILE A 13 -0.82 -23.20 25.33
N LYS A 14 0.30 -23.79 25.75
CA LYS A 14 1.60 -23.63 25.07
C LYS A 14 1.56 -24.15 23.63
N PHE A 15 0.97 -25.32 23.40
CA PHE A 15 0.84 -25.88 22.05
C PHE A 15 -0.07 -25.03 21.15
N TYR A 16 -1.17 -24.53 21.69
CA TYR A 16 -2.08 -23.64 20.94
C TYR A 16 -1.39 -22.33 20.56
N ALA A 17 -0.69 -21.69 21.49
CA ALA A 17 0.06 -20.46 21.23
C ALA A 17 1.12 -20.65 20.14
N ILE A 18 1.91 -21.72 20.21
CA ILE A 18 2.94 -22.04 19.20
C ILE A 18 2.30 -22.28 17.82
N SER A 19 1.19 -23.02 17.77
CA SER A 19 0.48 -23.28 16.52
C SER A 19 -0.04 -21.98 15.89
N ASN A 20 -0.62 -21.09 16.72
CA ASN A 20 -1.14 -19.81 16.26
C ASN A 20 -0.03 -18.89 15.72
N ILE A 21 1.10 -18.82 16.41
CA ILE A 21 2.28 -18.06 15.96
C ILE A 21 2.77 -18.60 14.62
N TYR A 22 2.94 -19.92 14.49
CA TYR A 22 3.44 -20.55 13.26
C TYR A 22 2.49 -20.31 12.08
N SER A 23 1.19 -20.50 12.30
CA SER A 23 0.16 -20.27 11.28
C SER A 23 0.11 -18.80 10.85
N SER A 24 0.11 -17.87 11.81
CA SER A 24 0.11 -16.42 11.54
C SER A 24 1.36 -15.95 10.81
N PHE A 25 2.53 -16.51 11.16
CA PHE A 25 3.79 -16.24 10.49
C PHE A 25 3.76 -16.71 9.04
N LEU A 26 3.33 -17.96 8.80
CA LEU A 26 3.22 -18.51 7.45
C LEU A 26 2.21 -17.73 6.60
N ALA A 27 1.04 -17.41 7.17
CA ALA A 27 0.02 -16.59 6.50
C ALA A 27 0.54 -15.20 6.14
N SER A 28 1.33 -14.57 7.02
CA SER A 28 1.95 -13.27 6.75
C SER A 28 2.95 -13.35 5.60
N ILE A 29 3.78 -14.40 5.53
CA ILE A 29 4.73 -14.59 4.41
C ILE A 29 3.99 -14.77 3.08
N ILE A 30 2.93 -15.58 3.06
CA ILE A 30 2.15 -15.87 1.85
C ILE A 30 1.48 -14.60 1.32
N THR A 31 0.90 -13.79 2.21
CA THR A 31 0.12 -12.61 1.83
C THR A 31 0.98 -11.36 1.61
N ALA A 32 2.20 -11.31 2.16
CA ALA A 32 3.10 -10.16 2.07
C ALA A 32 3.27 -9.60 0.65
N PRO A 33 3.54 -10.40 -0.41
CA PRO A 33 3.84 -9.85 -1.74
C PRO A 33 2.63 -9.16 -2.36
N VAL A 34 1.43 -9.68 -2.09
CA VAL A 34 0.18 -9.11 -2.57
C VAL A 34 -0.10 -7.79 -1.87
N VAL A 35 0.06 -7.75 -0.54
CA VAL A 35 -0.12 -6.53 0.26
C VAL A 35 0.88 -5.46 -0.17
N ILE A 36 2.14 -5.85 -0.37
CA ILE A 36 3.21 -4.96 -0.82
C ILE A 36 2.92 -4.41 -2.22
N ASN A 37 2.44 -5.23 -3.17
CA ASN A 37 2.10 -4.75 -4.50
C ASN A 37 0.91 -3.77 -4.51
N GLN A 38 -0.10 -4.03 -3.68
CA GLN A 38 -1.31 -3.22 -3.67
C GLN A 38 -1.14 -1.94 -2.87
N PHE A 39 -0.48 -2.00 -1.71
CA PHE A 39 -0.44 -0.91 -0.73
C PHE A 39 0.97 -0.33 -0.51
N PHE A 40 2.02 -0.94 -1.08
CA PHE A 40 3.42 -0.49 -0.97
C PHE A 40 3.96 -0.43 0.46
N ILE A 41 3.29 -1.11 1.38
CA ILE A 41 3.63 -1.18 2.80
C ILE A 41 3.72 -2.62 3.29
N PHE A 42 4.43 -2.81 4.38
CA PHE A 42 4.52 -4.07 5.10
C PHE A 42 4.42 -3.84 6.61
N SER A 43 3.50 -4.54 7.26
CA SER A 43 3.31 -4.47 8.71
C SER A 43 4.28 -5.44 9.40
N THR A 44 5.23 -4.90 10.14
CA THR A 44 6.25 -5.69 10.87
C THR A 44 5.65 -6.42 12.06
N TYR A 45 4.63 -5.81 12.71
CA TYR A 45 3.95 -6.37 13.88
C TYR A 45 2.68 -7.17 13.54
N SER A 46 2.55 -7.69 12.31
CA SER A 46 1.41 -8.54 11.90
C SER A 46 1.25 -9.78 12.81
N VAL A 47 2.34 -10.50 13.05
CA VAL A 47 2.34 -11.74 13.86
C VAL A 47 1.87 -11.52 15.31
N PRO A 48 2.47 -10.60 16.09
CA PRO A 48 2.02 -10.38 17.48
C PRO A 48 0.61 -9.78 17.56
N THR A 49 0.20 -8.98 16.57
CA THR A 49 -1.18 -8.47 16.49
C THR A 49 -2.17 -9.62 16.29
N ASN A 50 -1.87 -10.54 15.37
CA ASN A 50 -2.71 -11.71 15.09
C ASN A 50 -2.78 -12.69 16.26
N LEU A 51 -1.72 -12.78 17.07
CA LEU A 51 -1.72 -13.62 18.27
C LEU A 51 -2.79 -13.20 19.29
N ILE A 52 -3.18 -11.92 19.31
CA ILE A 52 -4.25 -11.40 20.16
C ILE A 52 -5.58 -11.40 19.39
N ALA A 53 -5.57 -10.90 18.15
CA ALA A 53 -6.78 -10.73 17.37
C ALA A 53 -7.45 -12.08 17.04
N VAL A 54 -6.68 -13.08 16.62
CA VAL A 54 -7.23 -14.37 16.17
C VAL A 54 -7.94 -15.10 17.31
N PRO A 55 -7.36 -15.29 18.51
CA PRO A 55 -8.07 -15.95 19.60
C PRO A 55 -9.30 -15.17 20.07
N VAL A 56 -9.21 -13.84 20.17
CA VAL A 56 -10.35 -13.01 20.57
C VAL A 56 -11.48 -13.13 19.54
N MET A 57 -11.14 -13.11 18.26
CA MET A 57 -12.12 -13.31 17.19
C MET A 57 -12.73 -14.71 17.21
N SER A 58 -11.92 -15.77 17.31
CA SER A 58 -12.39 -17.15 17.17
C SER A 58 -13.17 -17.64 18.39
N PHE A 59 -12.74 -17.30 19.61
CA PHE A 59 -13.39 -17.81 20.83
C PHE A 59 -14.56 -16.95 21.29
N PHE A 60 -14.51 -15.63 21.04
CA PHE A 60 -15.53 -14.71 21.53
C PHE A 60 -16.38 -14.13 20.42
N LEU A 61 -15.79 -13.39 19.47
CA LEU A 61 -16.59 -12.67 18.48
C LEU A 61 -17.42 -13.57 17.58
N MET A 62 -16.83 -14.60 16.97
CA MET A 62 -17.55 -15.48 16.05
C MET A 62 -18.71 -16.22 16.72
N PRO A 63 -18.53 -16.87 17.89
CA PRO A 63 -19.64 -17.49 18.60
C PRO A 63 -20.72 -16.48 19.00
N LEU A 64 -20.35 -15.30 19.52
CA LEU A 64 -21.32 -14.29 19.92
C LEU A 64 -22.07 -13.71 18.71
N ALA A 65 -21.39 -13.49 17.58
CA ALA A 65 -22.02 -13.04 16.35
C ALA A 65 -23.02 -14.08 15.85
N LEU A 66 -22.68 -15.37 15.89
CA LEU A 66 -23.62 -16.43 15.54
C LEU A 66 -24.82 -16.48 16.50
N LEU A 67 -24.57 -16.32 17.81
CA LEU A 67 -25.62 -16.24 18.83
C LEU A 67 -26.49 -14.98 18.70
N SER A 68 -26.00 -13.89 18.13
CA SER A 68 -26.81 -12.70 17.92
C SER A 68 -27.98 -12.96 16.95
N LEU A 69 -27.79 -13.81 15.94
CA LEU A 69 -28.80 -14.07 14.89
C LEU A 69 -30.16 -14.55 15.44
N PRO A 70 -30.24 -15.60 16.29
CA PRO A 70 -31.51 -15.99 16.89
C PRO A 70 -32.04 -14.96 17.89
N PHE A 71 -31.17 -14.25 18.60
CA PHE A 71 -31.57 -13.21 19.57
C PHE A 71 -32.15 -11.96 18.90
N THR A 72 -31.80 -11.68 17.65
CA THR A 72 -32.44 -10.64 16.84
C THR A 72 -33.93 -10.91 16.65
N MET A 73 -34.34 -12.17 16.51
CA MET A 73 -35.77 -12.52 16.40
C MET A 73 -36.53 -12.33 17.72
N ILE A 74 -35.84 -12.34 18.85
CA ILE A 74 -36.41 -12.24 20.20
C ILE A 74 -36.34 -10.79 20.73
N GLY A 75 -35.60 -9.89 20.06
CA GLY A 75 -35.45 -8.47 20.43
C GLY A 75 -34.41 -8.21 21.54
N PHE A 76 -33.53 -9.18 21.84
CA PHE A 76 -32.45 -9.06 22.83
C PHE A 76 -31.05 -8.87 22.19
N ASP A 77 -31.01 -8.59 20.89
CA ASP A 77 -29.80 -8.34 20.10
C ASP A 77 -28.90 -7.25 20.69
N SER A 78 -29.51 -6.17 21.22
CA SER A 78 -28.78 -5.02 21.75
C SER A 78 -27.77 -5.38 22.86
N TYR A 79 -28.06 -6.40 23.69
CA TYR A 79 -27.14 -6.85 24.73
C TYR A 79 -25.96 -7.63 24.16
N ILE A 80 -26.20 -8.54 23.21
CA ILE A 80 -25.14 -9.32 22.57
C ILE A 80 -24.24 -8.41 21.74
N LEU A 81 -24.82 -7.44 21.03
CA LEU A 81 -24.09 -6.44 20.25
C LEU A 81 -23.18 -5.57 21.14
N LYS A 82 -23.61 -5.22 22.36
CA LYS A 82 -22.73 -4.52 23.32
C LYS A 82 -21.52 -5.37 23.73
N ILE A 83 -21.72 -6.67 23.97
CA ILE A 83 -20.62 -7.58 24.33
C ILE A 83 -19.67 -7.76 23.13
N ILE A 84 -20.20 -7.90 21.93
CA ILE A 84 -19.40 -7.91 20.69
C ILE A 84 -18.57 -6.62 20.58
N GLY A 85 -19.19 -5.46 20.81
CA GLY A 85 -18.52 -4.16 20.82
C GLY A 85 -17.33 -4.09 21.78
N PHE A 86 -17.46 -4.65 22.99
CA PHE A 86 -16.37 -4.73 23.95
C PHE A 86 -15.16 -5.52 23.41
N PHE A 87 -15.38 -6.67 22.77
CA PHE A 87 -14.28 -7.44 22.18
C PHE A 87 -13.67 -6.75 20.97
N ILE A 88 -14.46 -6.04 20.16
CA ILE A 88 -13.96 -5.21 19.07
C ILE A 88 -13.06 -4.09 19.62
N GLU A 89 -13.45 -3.45 20.72
CA GLU A 89 -12.65 -2.41 21.35
C GLU A 89 -11.29 -2.94 21.83
N ILE A 90 -11.24 -4.16 22.39
CA ILE A 90 -9.98 -4.82 22.76
C ILE A 90 -9.07 -4.98 21.53
N ILE A 91 -9.62 -5.44 20.40
CA ILE A 91 -8.85 -5.62 19.15
C ILE A 91 -8.35 -4.26 18.66
N ILE A 92 -9.20 -3.24 18.60
CA ILE A 92 -8.83 -1.89 18.15
C ILE A 92 -7.74 -1.30 19.06
N ARG A 93 -7.87 -1.43 20.38
CA ARG A 93 -6.88 -0.95 21.34
C ARG A 93 -5.53 -1.65 21.17
N SER A 94 -5.53 -2.96 20.95
CA SER A 94 -4.29 -3.70 20.65
C SER A 94 -3.66 -3.26 19.33
N ALA A 95 -4.45 -3.02 18.28
CA ALA A 95 -3.96 -2.51 17.01
C ALA A 95 -3.34 -1.11 17.14
N HIS A 96 -3.96 -0.22 17.91
CA HIS A 96 -3.38 1.10 18.22
C HIS A 96 -2.05 0.99 18.97
N TYR A 97 -1.96 0.07 19.92
CA TYR A 97 -0.71 -0.18 20.65
C TYR A 97 0.42 -0.58 19.69
N PHE A 98 0.19 -1.54 18.78
CA PHE A 98 1.22 -1.97 17.83
C PHE A 98 1.53 -0.93 16.74
N ASN A 99 0.55 -0.14 16.32
CA ASN A 99 0.76 0.93 15.33
C ASN A 99 1.65 2.06 15.86
N ASN A 100 1.60 2.33 17.17
CA ASN A 100 2.40 3.37 17.82
C ASN A 100 3.86 2.96 18.09
N LEU A 101 4.20 1.69 17.93
CA LEU A 101 5.58 1.21 18.07
C LEU A 101 6.46 1.73 16.93
N PRO A 102 7.74 2.04 17.20
CA PRO A 102 8.68 2.43 16.16
C PRO A 102 8.86 1.30 15.14
N GLY A 103 8.79 1.62 13.85
CA GLY A 103 8.95 0.63 12.78
C GLY A 103 7.73 -0.25 12.54
N SER A 104 6.54 0.15 12.98
CA SER A 104 5.29 -0.61 12.79
C SER A 104 4.95 -0.89 11.33
N VAL A 105 5.29 0.04 10.45
CA VAL A 105 5.08 -0.08 9.01
C VAL A 105 6.37 0.22 8.28
N TRP A 106 6.75 -0.66 7.37
CA TRP A 106 7.83 -0.45 6.44
C TRP A 106 7.27 -0.08 5.06
N TYR A 107 7.81 0.98 4.47
CA TYR A 107 7.32 1.55 3.21
C TYR A 107 8.29 1.20 2.08
N PHE A 108 7.85 0.36 1.15
CA PHE A 108 8.69 -0.10 0.05
C PHE A 108 8.68 0.88 -1.14
N GLY A 109 7.56 1.57 -1.36
CA GLY A 109 7.35 2.38 -2.56
C GLY A 109 7.03 1.53 -3.79
N TYR A 110 6.94 2.15 -4.97
CA TYR A 110 6.56 1.48 -6.22
C TYR A 110 7.53 0.34 -6.58
N ILE A 111 6.94 -0.78 -7.00
CA ILE A 111 7.65 -2.01 -7.34
C ILE A 111 7.23 -2.40 -8.75
N THR A 112 8.18 -2.85 -9.56
CA THR A 112 7.83 -3.31 -10.90
C THR A 112 7.06 -4.62 -10.85
N ASN A 113 6.05 -4.78 -11.71
CA ASN A 113 5.28 -6.04 -11.82
C ASN A 113 6.19 -7.26 -12.05
N PHE A 114 7.31 -7.06 -12.76
CA PHE A 114 8.30 -8.11 -13.01
C PHE A 114 8.95 -8.63 -11.72
N SER A 115 9.29 -7.74 -10.78
CA SER A 115 9.85 -8.13 -9.48
C SER A 115 8.88 -9.04 -8.71
N ILE A 116 7.60 -8.70 -8.69
CA ILE A 116 6.56 -9.48 -7.98
C ILE A 116 6.32 -10.83 -8.66
N LEU A 117 6.25 -10.87 -9.99
CA LEU A 117 6.16 -12.13 -10.74
C LEU A 117 7.34 -13.06 -10.40
N LEU A 118 8.55 -12.52 -10.35
CA LEU A 118 9.75 -13.27 -9.98
C LEU A 118 9.67 -13.77 -8.52
N PHE A 119 9.15 -12.94 -7.60
CA PHE A 119 8.95 -13.32 -6.21
C PHE A 119 7.97 -14.49 -6.09
N LEU A 120 6.81 -14.37 -6.74
CA LEU A 120 5.77 -15.41 -6.73
C LEU A 120 6.27 -16.70 -7.34
N PHE A 121 7.05 -16.62 -8.43
CA PHE A 121 7.67 -17.80 -9.04
C PHE A 121 8.61 -18.50 -8.06
N GLY A 122 9.50 -17.76 -7.39
CA GLY A 122 10.37 -18.31 -6.35
C GLY A 122 9.59 -18.89 -5.16
N PHE A 123 8.50 -18.22 -4.74
CA PHE A 123 7.63 -18.70 -3.67
C PHE A 123 6.93 -20.01 -4.03
N PHE A 124 6.32 -20.10 -5.22
CA PHE A 124 5.69 -21.33 -5.70
C PHE A 124 6.69 -22.46 -5.91
N TRP A 125 7.91 -22.14 -6.37
CA TRP A 125 9.00 -23.12 -6.45
C TRP A 125 9.26 -23.76 -5.09
N ILE A 126 9.33 -22.96 -4.02
CA ILE A 126 9.53 -23.47 -2.67
C ILE A 126 8.36 -24.39 -2.24
N CYS A 127 7.12 -24.03 -2.60
CA CYS A 127 5.93 -24.80 -2.21
C CYS A 127 5.80 -26.13 -2.96
N ILE A 128 6.23 -26.20 -4.23
CA ILE A 128 6.07 -27.40 -5.07
C ILE A 128 7.12 -28.47 -4.75
N TRP A 129 8.38 -28.06 -4.57
CA TRP A 129 9.49 -29.00 -4.43
C TRP A 129 9.72 -29.44 -2.97
N LYS A 130 9.74 -30.76 -2.72
CA LYS A 130 10.02 -31.34 -1.40
C LYS A 130 11.51 -31.63 -1.14
N THR A 131 12.35 -31.68 -2.18
CA THR A 131 13.79 -32.00 -2.11
C THR A 131 14.66 -30.75 -1.92
N THR A 132 15.99 -30.91 -1.76
CA THR A 132 16.97 -29.81 -1.60
C THR A 132 16.94 -28.77 -2.71
N TRP A 133 16.38 -29.12 -3.88
CA TRP A 133 16.12 -28.22 -5.01
C TRP A 133 15.22 -27.03 -4.66
N ARG A 134 14.50 -27.13 -3.54
CA ARG A 134 13.71 -26.03 -2.95
C ARG A 134 14.56 -24.78 -2.66
N LEU A 135 15.85 -24.94 -2.35
CA LEU A 135 16.76 -23.83 -2.04
C LEU A 135 16.95 -22.87 -3.23
N PHE A 136 16.80 -23.34 -4.47
CA PHE A 136 16.83 -22.45 -5.64
C PHE A 136 15.70 -21.42 -5.61
N GLY A 137 14.54 -21.76 -5.05
CA GLY A 137 13.44 -20.82 -4.87
C GLY A 137 13.81 -19.65 -3.95
N LEU A 138 14.58 -19.90 -2.89
CA LEU A 138 15.09 -18.83 -2.02
C LEU A 138 16.06 -17.91 -2.75
N ALA A 139 16.93 -18.46 -3.62
CA ALA A 139 17.81 -17.66 -4.45
C ALA A 139 17.01 -16.76 -5.42
N ILE A 140 15.96 -17.29 -6.05
CA ILE A 140 15.07 -16.52 -6.94
C ILE A 140 14.35 -15.39 -6.17
N MET A 141 13.85 -15.69 -4.96
CA MET A 141 13.22 -14.67 -4.11
C MET A 141 14.21 -13.58 -3.68
N ALA A 142 15.46 -13.94 -3.35
CA ALA A 142 16.50 -12.97 -3.01
C ALA A 142 16.83 -12.05 -4.19
N VAL A 143 16.93 -12.60 -5.40
CA VAL A 143 17.12 -11.81 -6.63
C VAL A 143 15.93 -10.86 -6.85
N SER A 144 14.70 -11.35 -6.69
CA SER A 144 13.50 -10.49 -6.78
C SER A 144 13.55 -9.32 -5.80
N PHE A 145 13.98 -9.55 -4.56
CA PHE A 145 14.10 -8.51 -3.55
C PHE A 145 15.13 -7.44 -3.96
N ILE A 146 16.23 -7.84 -4.58
CA ILE A 146 17.22 -6.90 -5.15
C ILE A 146 16.58 -6.06 -6.26
N PHE A 147 15.86 -6.66 -7.20
CA PHE A 147 15.14 -5.92 -8.24
C PHE A 147 14.10 -4.96 -7.68
N MET A 148 13.47 -5.33 -6.56
CA MET A 148 12.50 -4.50 -5.87
C MET A 148 13.15 -3.25 -5.27
N LEU A 149 14.34 -3.38 -4.67
CA LEU A 149 15.11 -2.25 -4.14
C LEU A 149 15.59 -1.27 -5.24
N TYR A 150 15.92 -1.79 -6.43
CA TYR A 150 16.36 -0.99 -7.58
C TYR A 150 15.22 -0.52 -8.50
N SER A 151 13.95 -0.73 -8.11
CA SER A 151 12.82 -0.34 -8.95
C SER A 151 12.77 1.19 -9.14
N PRO A 152 12.62 1.67 -10.39
CA PRO A 152 12.60 3.10 -10.68
C PRO A 152 11.35 3.75 -10.05
N LYS A 153 11.59 4.73 -9.18
CA LYS A 153 10.54 5.55 -8.58
C LYS A 153 10.29 6.75 -9.50
N PRO A 154 9.07 6.99 -10.00
CA PRO A 154 8.80 8.14 -10.84
C PRO A 154 8.88 9.42 -10.03
N GLU A 155 9.17 10.51 -10.72
CA GLU A 155 9.43 11.80 -10.09
C GLU A 155 8.16 12.64 -9.97
N LEU A 156 7.15 12.33 -10.78
CA LEU A 156 5.87 13.03 -10.81
C LEU A 156 4.71 12.08 -11.07
N ILE A 157 3.65 12.24 -10.26
CA ILE A 157 2.33 11.65 -10.51
C ILE A 157 1.38 12.79 -10.83
N PHE A 158 0.62 12.65 -11.91
CA PHE A 158 -0.50 13.52 -12.22
C PHE A 158 -1.79 12.69 -12.29
N ASP A 159 -2.79 13.06 -11.51
CA ASP A 159 -4.14 12.49 -11.57
C ASP A 159 -5.12 13.55 -12.08
N ALA A 160 -5.60 13.33 -13.29
CA ALA A 160 -6.53 14.21 -14.00
C ALA A 160 -7.92 14.22 -13.37
N SER A 161 -8.33 13.09 -12.78
CA SER A 161 -9.65 12.89 -12.17
C SER A 161 -9.79 13.72 -10.90
N ASN A 162 -8.77 13.66 -10.04
CA ASN A 162 -8.76 14.38 -8.77
C ASN A 162 -8.09 15.76 -8.86
N MET A 163 -7.62 16.16 -10.06
CA MET A 163 -6.81 17.37 -10.27
C MET A 163 -5.69 17.47 -9.22
N ALA A 164 -5.03 16.35 -8.94
CA ALA A 164 -4.03 16.22 -7.88
C ALA A 164 -2.66 15.95 -8.50
N ILE A 165 -1.63 16.54 -7.92
CA ILE A 165 -0.26 16.47 -8.44
C ILE A 165 0.67 16.05 -7.31
N GLY A 166 1.38 14.94 -7.48
CA GLY A 166 2.42 14.49 -6.55
C GLY A 166 3.79 14.81 -7.14
N VAL A 167 4.56 15.66 -6.47
CA VAL A 167 5.92 16.06 -6.88
C VAL A 167 6.91 15.78 -5.75
N LYS A 168 8.08 15.26 -6.10
CA LYS A 168 9.18 15.10 -5.15
C LYS A 168 10.00 16.39 -5.04
N ASN A 169 10.05 17.01 -3.87
CA ASN A 169 10.88 18.20 -3.64
C ASN A 169 12.39 17.84 -3.71
N LYS A 170 13.28 18.83 -3.81
CA LYS A 170 14.76 18.70 -3.77
C LYS A 170 15.27 17.94 -2.54
N GLN A 171 14.53 17.95 -1.43
CA GLN A 171 14.82 17.19 -0.21
C GLN A 171 14.33 15.73 -0.26
N GLY A 172 13.68 15.33 -1.36
CA GLY A 172 13.19 14.00 -1.59
C GLY A 172 11.83 13.67 -0.97
N LYS A 173 11.17 14.61 -0.28
CA LYS A 173 9.81 14.44 0.28
C LYS A 173 8.73 14.65 -0.78
N LEU A 174 7.61 13.92 -0.65
CA LEU A 174 6.44 14.05 -1.51
C LEU A 174 5.58 15.26 -1.09
N GLU A 175 5.41 16.19 -2.03
CA GLU A 175 4.47 17.29 -1.94
C GLU A 175 3.30 17.03 -2.88
N ILE A 176 2.09 17.07 -2.33
CA ILE A 176 0.86 16.84 -3.07
C ILE A 176 0.13 18.17 -3.21
N TYR A 177 -0.11 18.59 -4.44
CA TYR A 177 -0.84 19.81 -4.77
C TYR A 177 -2.24 19.42 -5.25
N ALA A 178 -3.26 19.69 -4.44
CA ALA A 178 -4.66 19.43 -4.76
C ALA A 178 -5.60 20.38 -4.00
N ASP A 179 -6.71 20.78 -4.62
CA ASP A 179 -7.74 21.60 -3.96
C ASP A 179 -8.57 20.75 -2.98
N LYS A 180 -8.91 19.52 -3.38
CA LYS A 180 -9.59 18.53 -2.56
C LYS A 180 -9.04 17.14 -2.89
N MET A 181 -8.62 16.41 -1.87
CA MET A 181 -8.16 15.02 -2.02
C MET A 181 -8.51 14.23 -0.76
N ALA A 182 -9.10 13.05 -0.95
CA ALA A 182 -9.41 12.16 0.16
C ALA A 182 -8.13 11.72 0.89
N THR A 183 -8.21 11.56 2.21
CA THR A 183 -7.08 11.13 3.06
C THR A 183 -6.50 9.80 2.58
N PHE A 184 -7.34 8.88 2.12
CA PHE A 184 -6.91 7.59 1.57
C PHE A 184 -5.99 7.76 0.36
N ASN A 185 -6.39 8.55 -0.65
CA ASN A 185 -5.56 8.77 -1.84
C ASN A 185 -4.23 9.44 -1.47
N ARG A 186 -4.24 10.35 -0.50
CA ARG A 186 -3.02 11.00 0.02
C ARG A 186 -2.05 9.98 0.62
N ILE A 187 -2.56 9.08 1.48
CA ILE A 187 -1.78 8.00 2.09
C ILE A 187 -1.29 7.01 1.03
N TYR A 188 -2.15 6.66 0.07
CA TYR A 188 -1.80 5.76 -1.02
C TYR A 188 -0.63 6.29 -1.84
N TRP A 189 -0.64 7.58 -2.21
CA TRP A 189 0.47 8.23 -2.91
C TRP A 189 1.73 8.27 -2.04
N ALA A 190 1.62 8.66 -0.77
CA ALA A 190 2.76 8.65 0.14
C ALA A 190 3.42 7.26 0.21
N ASN A 191 2.62 6.21 0.41
CA ASN A 191 3.08 4.83 0.46
C ASN A 191 3.74 4.40 -0.85
N TRP A 192 3.16 4.78 -1.98
CA TRP A 192 3.69 4.50 -3.31
C TRP A 192 5.05 5.17 -3.57
N PHE A 193 5.31 6.33 -2.97
CA PHE A 193 6.64 6.96 -2.94
C PHE A 193 7.58 6.39 -1.87
N GLY A 194 7.09 5.46 -1.02
CA GLY A 194 7.85 4.86 0.07
C GLY A 194 7.97 5.78 1.29
N GLN A 195 6.99 6.65 1.53
CA GLN A 195 6.98 7.62 2.62
C GLN A 195 5.73 7.48 3.48
N LYS A 196 5.89 7.75 4.78
CA LYS A 196 4.78 7.77 5.74
C LYS A 196 3.88 8.99 5.57
N ASP A 197 4.50 10.15 5.37
CA ASP A 197 3.84 11.44 5.38
C ASP A 197 3.97 12.14 4.01
N SER A 198 2.95 12.91 3.66
CA SER A 198 2.98 13.83 2.53
C SER A 198 2.39 15.18 2.93
N ILE A 199 2.94 16.23 2.33
CA ILE A 199 2.49 17.60 2.60
C ILE A 199 1.42 17.92 1.55
N LEU A 200 0.21 18.25 1.99
CA LEU A 200 -0.83 18.75 1.09
C LEU A 200 -0.71 20.27 0.99
N LEU A 201 -0.57 20.78 -0.23
CA LEU A 201 -0.52 22.20 -0.55
C LEU A 201 -1.69 22.55 -1.49
N PRO A 202 -2.31 23.73 -1.31
CA PRO A 202 -3.34 24.19 -2.24
C PRO A 202 -2.75 24.47 -3.62
N LEU A 203 -3.51 24.24 -4.69
CA LEU A 203 -3.14 24.58 -6.08
C LEU A 203 -3.20 26.10 -6.29
N LYS A 204 -2.30 26.84 -5.65
CA LYS A 204 -2.14 28.29 -5.87
C LYS A 204 -1.09 28.61 -6.93
N ASP A 205 -0.02 27.82 -6.99
CA ASP A 205 1.10 28.07 -7.89
C ASP A 205 1.13 27.06 -9.04
N ASN A 206 1.32 27.59 -10.24
CA ASN A 206 1.37 26.83 -11.49
C ASN A 206 2.79 26.31 -11.80
N LEU A 207 3.75 26.45 -10.89
CA LEU A 207 5.18 26.24 -11.17
C LEU A 207 5.81 25.37 -10.07
N PHE A 208 6.20 24.15 -10.46
CA PHE A 208 6.85 23.19 -9.57
C PHE A 208 8.25 22.87 -10.08
N ILE A 209 9.21 22.74 -9.17
CA ILE A 209 10.61 22.50 -9.50
C ILE A 209 11.03 21.14 -8.94
N THR A 210 11.36 20.20 -9.82
CA THR A 210 11.74 18.83 -9.47
C THR A 210 13.16 18.58 -9.98
N TYR A 211 14.11 18.23 -9.11
CA TYR A 211 15.50 17.85 -9.48
C TYR A 211 16.19 18.76 -10.53
N GLY A 212 15.91 20.07 -10.51
CA GLY A 212 16.50 21.06 -11.43
C GLY A 212 15.66 21.37 -12.67
N GLN A 213 14.60 20.62 -12.94
CA GLN A 213 13.66 20.85 -14.04
C GLN A 213 12.44 21.64 -13.57
N ARG A 214 12.05 22.66 -14.34
CA ARG A 214 10.86 23.49 -14.07
C ARG A 214 9.66 22.92 -14.82
N ILE A 215 8.64 22.50 -14.09
CA ILE A 215 7.38 21.97 -14.62
C ILE A 215 6.29 23.01 -14.38
N ILE A 216 5.66 23.49 -15.45
CA ILE A 216 4.58 24.48 -15.35
C ILE A 216 3.26 23.85 -15.78
N PHE A 217 2.27 23.95 -14.90
CA PHE A 217 0.90 23.52 -15.13
C PHE A 217 0.06 24.73 -15.50
N ASN A 218 -0.40 24.80 -16.74
CA ASN A 218 -1.15 25.97 -17.18
C ASN A 218 -2.65 25.78 -16.96
N LYS A 219 -3.20 26.45 -15.94
CA LYS A 219 -4.65 26.55 -15.68
C LYS A 219 -5.30 27.75 -16.38
N ASN A 220 -4.54 28.83 -16.64
CA ASN A 220 -5.06 30.17 -16.98
C ASN A 220 -4.46 30.79 -18.27
N ASN A 221 -4.04 30.00 -19.26
CA ASN A 221 -3.41 30.49 -20.51
C ASN A 221 -2.08 31.26 -20.35
N TYR A 222 -1.48 31.33 -19.16
CA TYR A 222 -0.17 31.96 -18.96
C TYR A 222 0.97 30.97 -19.18
N CYS A 223 1.69 31.10 -20.30
CA CYS A 223 2.89 30.31 -20.59
C CYS A 223 4.12 31.02 -20.00
N LYS A 224 4.80 30.38 -19.05
CA LYS A 224 6.18 30.71 -18.66
C LYS A 224 7.11 29.61 -19.21
N GLU A 225 8.38 29.92 -19.40
CA GLU A 225 9.36 28.94 -19.88
C GLU A 225 9.51 27.77 -18.89
N ALA A 226 9.02 26.60 -19.30
CA ALA A 226 9.19 25.33 -18.61
C ALA A 226 9.65 24.24 -19.59
N GLU A 227 10.37 23.27 -19.06
CA GLU A 227 10.82 22.11 -19.81
C GLU A 227 9.65 21.16 -20.11
N ILE A 228 8.66 21.06 -19.21
CA ILE A 228 7.48 20.21 -19.36
C ILE A 228 6.21 21.04 -19.12
N HIS A 229 5.29 21.03 -20.09
CA HIS A 229 3.97 21.66 -19.98
C HIS A 229 2.87 20.60 -19.92
N ILE A 230 2.05 20.66 -18.86
CA ILE A 230 0.83 19.86 -18.75
C ILE A 230 -0.35 20.81 -18.84
N ASN A 231 -1.17 20.62 -19.87
CA ASN A 231 -2.17 21.57 -20.27
C ASN A 231 -3.57 21.03 -20.00
N LEU A 232 -4.28 21.69 -19.08
CA LEU A 232 -5.56 21.25 -18.55
C LEU A 232 -6.75 21.96 -19.21
N ASN A 233 -6.51 22.98 -20.03
CA ASN A 233 -7.53 23.78 -20.69
C ASN A 233 -7.43 23.65 -22.22
N HIS A 234 -8.55 23.44 -22.93
CA HIS A 234 -8.61 23.32 -24.40
C HIS A 234 -8.05 24.54 -25.14
N LYS A 235 -8.03 25.70 -24.49
CA LYS A 235 -7.61 26.98 -25.08
C LYS A 235 -6.14 27.35 -24.85
N ALA A 236 -5.43 26.64 -23.98
CA ALA A 236 -3.99 26.86 -23.85
C ALA A 236 -3.29 26.05 -24.94
N LYS A 237 -2.26 26.60 -25.57
CA LYS A 237 -1.34 25.89 -26.48
C LYS A 237 0.08 26.31 -26.11
N CYS A 238 0.53 25.94 -24.91
CA CYS A 238 1.92 26.19 -24.52
C CYS A 238 2.78 25.03 -24.97
N THR A 239 3.89 25.35 -25.64
CA THR A 239 4.90 24.40 -26.10
C THR A 239 6.04 24.33 -25.09
N GLY A 240 6.28 23.16 -24.51
CA GLY A 240 7.45 22.89 -23.67
C GLY A 240 8.64 22.38 -24.47
N ASN A 241 9.85 22.63 -23.97
CA ASN A 241 11.09 22.29 -24.66
C ASN A 241 11.37 20.76 -24.68
N LEU A 242 10.80 19.98 -23.75
CA LEU A 242 10.92 18.52 -23.69
C LEU A 242 9.62 17.77 -23.98
N MET A 243 8.44 18.24 -23.51
CA MET A 243 7.17 17.55 -23.75
C MET A 243 5.92 18.40 -23.47
N THR A 244 4.83 18.12 -24.20
CA THR A 244 3.50 18.69 -23.97
C THR A 244 2.48 17.57 -23.78
N ILE A 245 1.68 17.63 -22.71
CA ILE A 245 0.57 16.69 -22.47
C ILE A 245 -0.75 17.46 -22.55
N ASN A 246 -1.60 17.09 -23.51
CA ASN A 246 -2.91 17.69 -23.72
C ASN A 246 -4.03 16.90 -23.02
N ARG A 247 -5.16 17.58 -22.76
CA ARG A 247 -6.34 17.00 -22.11
C ARG A 247 -6.94 15.78 -22.83
N ASP A 248 -6.82 15.69 -24.16
CA ASP A 248 -7.27 14.52 -24.94
C ASP A 248 -6.48 13.24 -24.62
N PHE A 249 -5.26 13.37 -24.13
CA PHE A 249 -4.45 12.24 -23.64
C PHE A 249 -4.82 11.88 -22.19
N LEU A 250 -5.19 12.88 -21.39
CA LEU A 250 -5.64 12.73 -20.00
C LEU A 250 -7.04 12.10 -19.88
N SER A 251 -7.90 12.23 -20.90
CA SER A 251 -9.23 11.58 -20.91
C SER A 251 -9.16 10.06 -21.13
N LYS A 252 -8.13 9.58 -21.84
CA LYS A 252 -7.89 8.14 -22.08
C LYS A 252 -7.10 7.47 -20.95
N SER A 253 -6.29 8.23 -20.22
CA SER A 253 -5.50 7.73 -19.10
C SER A 253 -5.55 8.74 -17.94
N PRO A 254 -6.39 8.49 -16.91
CA PRO A 254 -6.61 9.46 -15.84
C PRO A 254 -5.38 9.68 -14.96
N VAL A 255 -4.46 8.70 -14.88
CA VAL A 255 -3.23 8.80 -14.11
C VAL A 255 -2.02 8.68 -15.02
N ILE A 256 -1.16 9.70 -14.96
CA ILE A 256 0.08 9.78 -15.72
C ILE A 256 1.25 9.72 -14.75
N LEU A 257 2.16 8.80 -15.03
CA LEU A 257 3.44 8.68 -14.34
C LEU A 257 4.54 9.19 -15.26
N ILE A 258 5.26 10.21 -14.80
CA ILE A 258 6.39 10.78 -15.54
C ILE A 258 7.68 10.33 -14.86
N PHE A 259 8.48 9.58 -15.61
CA PHE A 259 9.83 9.18 -15.22
C PHE A 259 10.81 10.08 -15.94
N CYS A 260 11.37 11.06 -15.24
CA CYS A 260 12.44 11.88 -15.78
C CYS A 260 13.81 11.34 -15.35
N ASN A 261 14.75 11.37 -16.28
CA ASN A 261 16.18 11.29 -16.03
C ASN A 261 16.79 12.58 -16.61
N SER A 262 17.99 12.98 -16.16
CA SER A 262 18.72 14.22 -16.49
C SER A 262 18.73 14.65 -17.97
N LYS A 263 18.40 13.77 -18.92
CA LYS A 263 18.35 14.06 -20.37
C LYS A 263 17.08 13.56 -21.09
N LYS A 264 16.21 12.76 -20.47
CA LYS A 264 15.02 12.17 -21.14
C LYS A 264 13.90 11.91 -20.13
N CYS A 265 12.69 12.34 -20.45
CA CYS A 265 11.48 12.01 -19.71
C CYS A 265 10.63 11.01 -20.50
N THR A 266 10.21 9.93 -19.84
CA THR A 266 9.32 8.92 -20.41
C THR A 266 7.99 8.95 -19.67
N ILE A 267 6.90 8.95 -20.41
CA ILE A 267 5.55 8.84 -19.85
C ILE A 267 5.16 7.36 -19.83
N LYS A 268 4.66 6.90 -18.68
CA LYS A 268 3.82 5.70 -18.62
C LYS A 268 2.43 6.12 -18.16
N SER A 269 1.42 5.84 -18.98
CA SER A 269 0.03 5.91 -18.55
C SER A 269 -0.26 4.69 -17.67
N SER A 270 -0.73 4.92 -16.44
CA SER A 270 -1.22 3.86 -15.59
C SER A 270 -2.74 3.88 -15.63
N HIS A 271 -3.36 2.77 -16.03
CA HIS A 271 -4.78 2.55 -15.76
C HIS A 271 -4.94 2.17 -14.27
N ALA A 272 -4.62 3.10 -13.38
CA ALA A 272 -4.93 2.95 -11.97
C ALA A 272 -6.44 3.19 -11.83
N ASN A 273 -7.22 2.12 -11.93
CA ASN A 273 -8.60 2.13 -11.48
C ASN A 273 -8.56 2.33 -9.96
N TYR A 274 -8.70 3.57 -9.51
CA TYR A 274 -9.06 3.85 -8.13
C TYR A 274 -10.50 3.38 -7.95
N GLN A 275 -10.65 2.16 -7.43
CA GLN A 275 -11.91 1.69 -6.83
C GLN A 275 -11.83 1.83 -5.32
#